data_AF-A0A8S3QGP8-F1
#
_entry.id   AF-A0A8S3QGP8-F1
#
_cell.length_a   1.000
_cell.length_b   1.000
_cell.length_c   1.000
_cell.angle_alpha   90.00
_cell.angle_beta   90.00
_cell.angle_gamma   90.00
#
_symmetry.space_group_name_H-M   'P 1'
#
loop_
_entity.id
_entity.type
_entity.pdbx_description
1 polymer ?
#
loop_
_entity_poly.entity_id
_entity_poly.type
_entity_poly.pdbx_seq_one_letter_code
_entity_poly.pdbx_strand_id
1 'polypeptide(L)'
;MVKITNKIVKEIYDRLNGNVKKLHVALCDVADVHIDTVNAYSLQIKARRVAHFMKTLGYHGAERFITYSLRQFKLSKLVLSKLPNTCITGDIKHNSQERVIFNLERQIQNWRNKWRNLNLSKINQKIKRQSCTISRLQKQVKQLKFERNIGKIEHAVESVEKGMQCNTLKGLISDLHSEIDNLHSELNSDENQNIGIETITDKQLSVRLSEKGKPYDENIRKVNYEFLSRNIGLQHIQPIIRTVLSLVNYEINELPSVSTASKMMHELGSVSRHHIEDEFKNDKNLTMHGDATTKKGRHIYGVGYSTESGKILTAGVREVSDGKAETYVKNTKEILNDISESTNFLEKNIKLYD
;
A
#
# COMPACT_ATOMS: atom_id res chain seq x y z
N MET A 1 8.73 -5.50 13.72
CA MET A 1 9.01 -6.71 14.53
C MET A 1 9.59 -6.26 15.87
N VAL A 2 8.79 -6.29 16.93
CA VAL A 2 9.24 -5.83 18.27
C VAL A 2 10.26 -6.84 18.81
N LYS A 3 11.47 -6.37 19.16
CA LYS A 3 12.45 -7.24 19.85
C LYS A 3 11.98 -7.42 21.29
N ILE A 4 11.45 -8.59 21.61
CA ILE A 4 11.12 -8.98 22.97
C ILE A 4 12.43 -9.04 23.77
N THR A 5 12.64 -8.08 24.68
CA THR A 5 13.82 -8.01 25.54
C THR A 5 13.56 -8.69 26.88
N ASN A 6 14.64 -9.09 27.56
CA ASN A 6 14.60 -9.73 28.87
C ASN A 6 13.83 -8.89 29.93
N LYS A 7 13.85 -7.57 29.81
CA LYS A 7 13.14 -6.65 30.71
C LYS A 7 11.62 -6.75 30.54
N ILE A 8 11.16 -6.82 29.29
CA ILE A 8 9.73 -6.91 28.94
C ILE A 8 9.12 -8.23 29.44
N VAL A 9 9.83 -9.35 29.28
CA VAL A 9 9.34 -10.66 29.74
C VAL A 9 9.18 -10.69 31.26
N LYS A 10 10.13 -10.09 32.00
CA LYS A 10 10.07 -10.00 33.46
C LYS A 10 8.91 -9.10 33.91
N GLU A 11 8.75 -7.92 33.31
CA GLU A 11 7.63 -7.02 33.63
C GLU A 11 6.26 -7.68 33.37
N ILE A 12 6.11 -8.44 32.29
CA ILE A 12 4.87 -9.17 32.01
C ILE A 12 4.66 -10.29 33.04
N TYR A 13 5.70 -11.03 33.42
CA TYR A 13 5.59 -12.09 34.45
C TYR A 13 5.18 -11.53 35.81
N ASP A 14 5.81 -10.43 36.22
CA ASP A 14 5.54 -9.77 37.50
C ASP A 14 4.10 -9.22 37.51
N ARG A 15 3.63 -8.60 36.41
CA ARG A 15 2.23 -8.16 36.24
C ARG A 15 1.21 -9.30 36.27
N LEU A 16 1.64 -10.52 35.96
CA LEU A 16 0.79 -11.70 35.97
C LEU A 16 0.86 -12.47 37.30
N ASN A 17 1.47 -11.89 38.35
CA ASN A 17 1.65 -12.49 39.67
C ASN A 17 2.28 -13.89 39.58
N GLY A 18 3.23 -14.06 38.67
CA GLY A 18 3.91 -15.32 38.45
C GLY A 18 3.08 -16.42 37.76
N ASN A 19 1.89 -16.10 37.25
CA ASN A 19 1.02 -17.04 36.55
C ASN A 19 1.58 -17.39 35.16
N VAL A 20 2.33 -18.50 35.14
CA VAL A 20 3.00 -19.08 33.97
C VAL A 20 2.06 -19.30 32.78
N LYS A 21 0.80 -19.69 33.00
CA LYS A 21 -0.16 -19.95 31.92
C LYS A 21 -0.51 -18.67 31.17
N LYS A 22 -0.77 -17.59 31.90
CA LYS A 22 -1.08 -16.28 31.31
C LYS A 22 0.14 -15.67 30.61
N LEU A 23 1.35 -15.89 31.15
CA LEU A 23 2.59 -15.39 30.54
C LEU A 23 2.80 -16.03 29.16
N HIS A 24 2.55 -17.33 29.02
CA HIS A 24 2.71 -18.03 27.76
C HIS A 24 1.76 -17.50 26.67
N VAL A 25 0.49 -17.29 27.01
CA VAL A 25 -0.52 -16.71 26.09
C VAL A 25 -0.10 -15.30 25.67
N ALA A 26 0.26 -14.44 26.62
CA ALA A 26 0.70 -13.07 26.33
C ALA A 26 1.94 -13.01 25.42
N LEU A 27 2.89 -13.95 25.58
CA LEU A 27 4.07 -14.01 24.72
C LEU A 27 3.77 -14.54 23.31
N CYS A 28 2.76 -15.41 23.15
CA CYS A 28 2.27 -15.86 21.85
C CYS A 28 1.54 -14.74 21.11
N ASP A 29 0.69 -13.98 21.81
CA ASP A 29 -0.03 -12.83 21.25
C ASP A 29 0.93 -11.71 20.81
N VAL A 30 1.93 -11.39 21.63
CA VAL A 30 2.96 -10.37 21.29
C VAL A 30 3.85 -10.81 20.12
N ALA A 31 4.00 -12.12 19.91
CA ALA A 31 4.79 -12.66 18.80
C ALA A 31 3.96 -12.83 17.51
N ASP A 32 2.65 -12.58 17.56
CA ASP A 32 1.69 -12.82 16.47
C ASP A 32 1.76 -14.26 15.93
N VAL A 33 1.93 -15.22 16.85
CA VAL A 33 2.05 -16.65 16.54
C VAL A 33 0.81 -17.38 17.04
N HIS A 34 -0.05 -17.79 16.12
CA HIS A 34 -1.21 -18.63 16.44
C HIS A 34 -0.73 -19.97 17.03
N ILE A 35 -1.27 -20.36 18.19
CA ILE A 35 -0.75 -21.45 19.02
C ILE A 35 -0.70 -22.80 18.29
N ASP A 36 -1.57 -22.98 17.30
CA ASP A 36 -1.71 -24.21 16.50
C ASP A 36 -0.72 -24.31 15.32
N THR A 37 0.03 -23.25 15.01
CA THR A 37 0.92 -23.20 13.84
C THR A 37 2.37 -23.59 14.15
N VAL A 38 2.71 -23.82 15.42
CA VAL A 38 4.08 -24.11 15.85
C VAL A 38 4.28 -25.61 16.01
N ASN A 39 5.20 -26.21 15.24
CA ASN A 39 5.51 -27.63 15.43
C ASN A 39 6.01 -27.92 16.86
N ALA A 40 5.60 -29.07 17.40
CA ALA A 40 5.88 -29.49 18.77
C ALA A 40 7.37 -29.40 19.17
N TYR A 41 8.26 -29.66 18.21
CA TYR A 41 9.70 -29.63 18.40
C TYR A 41 10.24 -28.20 18.63
N SER A 42 9.78 -27.24 17.83
CA SER A 42 10.14 -25.83 17.96
C SER A 42 9.63 -25.25 19.28
N LEU A 43 8.44 -25.68 19.70
CA LEU A 43 7.85 -25.31 20.98
C LEU A 43 8.68 -25.87 22.15
N GLN A 44 9.12 -27.13 22.07
CA GLN A 44 9.95 -27.76 23.09
C GLN A 44 11.31 -27.05 23.24
N ILE A 45 11.96 -26.68 22.13
CA ILE A 45 13.23 -25.94 22.16
C ILE A 45 13.03 -24.56 22.78
N LYS A 46 11.96 -23.84 22.40
CA LYS A 46 11.64 -22.52 22.95
C LYS A 46 11.31 -22.60 24.43
N ALA A 47 10.51 -23.57 24.86
CA ALA A 47 10.18 -23.82 26.27
C ALA A 47 11.42 -24.16 27.10
N ARG A 48 12.35 -24.97 26.58
CA ARG A 48 13.64 -25.26 27.23
C ARG A 48 14.52 -24.02 27.37
N ARG A 49 14.55 -23.15 26.36
CA ARG A 49 15.29 -21.88 26.43
C ARG A 49 14.70 -20.93 27.47
N VAL A 50 13.38 -20.81 27.51
CA VAL A 50 12.68 -20.01 28.52
C VAL A 50 12.92 -20.58 29.93
N ALA A 51 12.84 -21.89 30.11
CA ALA A 51 13.09 -22.52 31.41
C ALA A 51 14.55 -22.39 31.87
N HIS A 52 15.51 -22.57 30.95
CA HIS A 52 16.93 -22.32 31.25
C HIS A 52 17.14 -20.85 31.67
N PHE A 53 16.50 -19.92 30.96
CA PHE A 53 16.54 -18.50 31.29
C PHE A 53 15.90 -18.18 32.66
N MET A 54 14.75 -18.77 32.98
CA MET A 54 14.13 -18.64 34.30
C MET A 54 15.06 -19.17 35.41
N LYS A 55 15.76 -20.28 35.15
CA LYS A 55 16.75 -20.84 36.09
C LYS A 55 17.94 -19.89 36.32
N THR A 56 18.43 -19.22 35.27
CA THR A 56 19.49 -18.21 35.41
C THR A 56 19.06 -16.96 36.18
N LEU A 57 17.75 -16.71 36.27
CA LEU A 57 17.18 -15.62 37.07
C LEU A 57 16.82 -16.03 38.51
N GLY A 58 17.21 -17.23 38.95
CA GLY A 58 16.94 -17.72 40.31
C GLY A 58 15.54 -18.29 40.54
N TYR A 59 14.75 -18.53 39.49
CA TYR A 59 13.40 -19.08 39.64
C TYR A 59 13.42 -20.60 39.85
N HIS A 60 13.08 -21.01 41.08
CA HIS A 60 12.90 -22.41 41.46
C HIS A 60 11.50 -22.92 41.06
N GLY A 61 11.29 -23.11 39.76
CA GLY A 61 10.03 -23.60 39.20
C GLY A 61 10.02 -23.83 37.68
N ALA A 62 11.14 -23.53 37.01
CA ALA A 62 11.28 -23.59 35.56
C ALA A 62 10.99 -24.98 34.95
N GLU A 63 11.23 -26.06 35.70
CA GLU A 63 10.92 -27.42 35.24
C GLU A 63 9.41 -27.66 35.15
N ARG A 64 8.62 -27.09 36.08
CA ARG A 64 7.14 -27.15 36.03
C ARG A 64 6.59 -26.41 34.81
N PHE A 65 7.25 -25.35 34.34
CA PHE A 65 6.91 -24.64 33.10
C PHE A 65 7.03 -25.58 31.88
N ILE A 66 8.16 -26.29 31.75
CA ILE A 66 8.36 -27.25 30.66
C ILE A 66 7.32 -28.37 30.72
N THR A 67 7.09 -28.95 31.90
CA THR A 67 6.14 -30.05 32.07
C THR A 67 4.71 -29.62 31.75
N TYR A 68 4.31 -28.41 32.13
CA TYR A 68 2.99 -27.87 31.83
C TYR A 68 2.80 -27.60 30.33
N SER A 69 3.78 -26.94 29.69
CA SER A 69 3.75 -26.71 28.25
C SER A 69 3.72 -28.02 27.46
N LEU A 70 4.46 -29.06 27.88
CA LEU A 70 4.44 -30.36 27.19
C LEU A 70 3.15 -31.17 27.44
N ARG A 71 2.49 -31.00 28.60
CA ARG A 71 1.19 -31.64 28.90
C ARG A 71 0.05 -31.09 28.06
N GLN A 72 -0.01 -29.77 27.85
CA GLN A 72 -1.04 -29.12 27.02
C GLN A 72 -1.04 -29.64 25.57
N PHE A 73 0.12 -30.07 25.05
CA PHE A 73 0.27 -30.59 23.69
C PHE A 73 0.19 -32.13 23.58
N LYS A 74 -0.34 -32.84 24.60
CA LYS A 74 -0.43 -34.32 24.65
C LYS A 74 0.93 -35.05 24.44
N LEU A 75 2.07 -34.41 24.68
CA LEU A 75 3.41 -35.00 24.49
C LEU A 75 3.91 -35.79 25.71
N SER A 76 3.15 -35.83 26.79
CA SER A 76 3.62 -36.34 28.10
C SER A 76 3.79 -37.86 28.20
N LYS A 77 3.34 -38.65 27.22
CA LYS A 77 3.46 -40.13 27.28
C LYS A 77 4.77 -40.69 26.70
N LEU A 78 5.57 -39.92 25.95
CA LEU A 78 6.72 -40.50 25.23
C LEU A 78 8.11 -40.24 25.86
N VAL A 79 8.25 -39.33 26.82
CA VAL A 79 9.59 -38.79 27.17
C VAL A 79 10.03 -38.99 28.63
N LEU A 80 9.15 -39.40 29.55
CA LEU A 80 9.52 -39.53 30.98
C LEU A 80 9.75 -40.97 31.48
N SER A 81 9.56 -42.00 30.65
CA SER A 81 9.71 -43.41 31.05
C SER A 81 11.08 -44.03 30.78
N LYS A 82 12.09 -43.25 30.38
CA LYS A 82 13.45 -43.75 30.13
C LYS A 82 14.51 -42.93 30.86
N LEU A 83 14.50 -42.99 32.18
CA LEU A 83 15.70 -42.72 32.99
C LEU A 83 15.91 -43.92 33.91
N PRO A 84 16.91 -44.78 33.66
CA PRO A 84 17.24 -45.86 34.57
C PRO A 84 17.83 -45.27 35.86
N ASN A 85 17.11 -45.45 36.96
CA ASN A 85 17.67 -45.37 38.31
C ASN A 85 18.48 -46.64 38.55
N THR A 86 19.80 -46.59 38.36
CA THR A 86 20.71 -47.60 38.88
C THR A 86 21.69 -46.95 39.84
N CYS A 87 21.43 -47.16 41.13
CA CYS A 87 22.40 -47.04 42.19
C CYS A 87 23.49 -48.09 41.94
N ILE A 88 24.68 -47.66 41.51
CA ILE A 88 25.86 -48.53 41.40
C ILE A 88 26.70 -48.28 42.65
N THR A 89 26.57 -49.20 43.60
CA THR A 89 27.53 -49.41 44.68
C THR A 89 28.78 -50.10 44.16
N GLY A 90 29.95 -49.66 44.63
CA GLY A 90 31.16 -50.46 44.82
C GLY A 90 31.88 -50.98 43.58
N ASP A 91 33.11 -50.49 43.38
CA ASP A 91 34.22 -51.22 42.75
C ASP A 91 34.31 -51.40 41.22
N ILE A 92 33.78 -50.43 40.46
CA ILE A 92 34.14 -50.23 39.03
C ILE A 92 34.57 -48.77 38.75
N LYS A 93 35.22 -48.11 39.73
CA LYS A 93 35.50 -46.66 39.60
C LYS A 93 36.62 -46.33 38.60
N HIS A 94 37.66 -47.14 38.47
CA HIS A 94 38.79 -46.81 37.58
C HIS A 94 38.45 -46.94 36.07
N ASN A 95 37.84 -48.06 35.65
CA ASN A 95 37.47 -48.26 34.24
C ASN A 95 36.32 -47.35 33.76
N SER A 96 35.46 -46.89 34.67
CA SER A 96 34.40 -45.93 34.32
C SER A 96 34.95 -44.52 34.05
N GLN A 97 35.96 -44.10 34.83
CA GLN A 97 36.54 -42.77 34.70
C GLN A 97 37.37 -42.65 33.42
N GLU A 98 38.13 -43.68 33.08
CA GLU A 98 38.89 -43.73 31.83
C GLU A 98 37.99 -43.68 30.59
N ARG A 99 36.84 -44.39 30.60
CA ARG A 99 35.84 -44.30 29.52
C ARG A 99 35.21 -42.92 29.41
N VAL A 100 34.98 -42.24 30.53
CA VAL A 100 34.46 -40.87 30.53
C VAL A 100 35.51 -39.91 29.98
N ILE A 101 36.77 -40.02 30.42
CA ILE A 101 37.89 -39.21 29.93
C ILE A 101 38.06 -39.41 28.43
N PHE A 102 38.13 -40.65 27.94
CA PHE A 102 38.26 -40.96 26.52
C PHE A 102 37.10 -40.37 25.68
N ASN A 103 35.86 -40.46 26.18
CA ASN A 103 34.71 -39.86 25.50
C ASN A 103 34.78 -38.33 25.48
N LEU A 104 35.24 -37.69 26.56
CA LEU A 104 35.44 -36.25 26.64
C LEU A 104 36.55 -35.79 25.70
N GLU A 105 37.67 -36.51 25.63
CA GLU A 105 38.77 -36.24 24.70
C GLU A 105 38.31 -36.34 23.25
N ARG A 106 37.54 -37.39 22.92
CA ARG A 106 36.93 -37.55 21.60
C ARG A 106 35.98 -36.40 21.27
N GLN A 107 35.17 -35.94 22.23
CA GLN A 107 34.32 -34.77 22.05
C GLN A 107 35.15 -33.51 21.82
N ILE A 108 36.17 -33.24 22.64
CA ILE A 108 37.08 -32.10 22.49
C ILE A 108 37.72 -32.11 21.11
N GLN A 109 38.17 -33.27 20.63
CA GLN A 109 38.78 -33.40 19.31
C GLN A 109 37.76 -33.15 18.18
N ASN A 110 36.53 -33.63 18.32
CA ASN A 110 35.45 -33.32 17.39
C ASN A 110 35.13 -31.82 17.37
N TRP A 111 35.14 -31.16 18.53
CA TRP A 111 34.95 -29.71 18.63
C TRP A 111 36.11 -28.94 17.98
N ARG A 112 37.36 -29.35 18.21
CA ARG A 112 38.55 -28.78 17.55
C ARG A 112 38.48 -28.93 16.04
N ASN A 113 38.07 -30.09 15.52
CA ASN A 113 37.89 -30.31 14.09
C ASN A 113 36.75 -29.47 13.51
N LYS A 114 35.61 -29.37 14.20
CA LYS A 114 34.53 -28.45 13.81
C LYS A 114 35.01 -27.00 13.79
N TRP A 115 35.82 -26.59 14.75
CA TRP A 115 36.34 -25.22 14.85
C TRP A 115 37.39 -24.90 13.78
N ARG A 116 38.26 -25.87 13.41
CA ARG A 116 39.16 -25.75 12.24
C ARG A 116 38.39 -25.73 10.92
N ASN A 117 37.30 -26.49 10.83
CA ASN A 117 36.45 -26.56 9.64
C ASN A 117 35.47 -25.38 9.54
N LEU A 118 35.28 -24.61 10.62
CA LEU A 118 34.67 -23.28 10.52
C LEU A 118 35.63 -22.44 9.70
N ASN A 119 35.25 -22.24 8.45
CA ASN A 119 36.05 -21.53 7.48
C ASN A 119 36.07 -20.04 7.87
N LEU A 120 36.95 -19.68 8.80
CA LEU A 120 37.10 -18.34 9.36
C LEU A 120 37.31 -17.30 8.26
N SER A 121 37.95 -17.69 7.15
CA SER A 121 38.09 -16.82 5.97
C SER A 121 36.73 -16.49 5.34
N LYS A 122 35.83 -17.46 5.19
CA LYS A 122 34.46 -17.22 4.68
C LYS A 122 33.64 -16.35 5.62
N ILE A 123 33.77 -16.55 6.94
CA ILE A 123 33.10 -15.73 7.95
C ILE A 123 33.63 -14.29 7.91
N ASN A 124 34.95 -14.11 7.89
CA ASN A 124 35.58 -12.78 7.80
C ASN A 124 35.24 -12.08 6.48
N GLN A 125 35.16 -12.81 5.37
CA GLN A 125 34.73 -12.26 4.09
C GLN A 125 33.26 -11.81 4.15
N LYS A 126 32.38 -12.58 4.81
CA LYS A 126 30.98 -12.20 5.02
C LYS A 126 30.86 -10.95 5.90
N ILE A 127 31.63 -10.88 6.98
CA ILE A 127 31.71 -9.69 7.85
C ILE A 127 32.16 -8.48 7.03
N LYS A 128 33.24 -8.60 6.25
CA LYS A 128 33.74 -7.51 5.39
C LYS A 128 32.68 -7.02 4.40
N ARG A 129 31.98 -7.93 3.72
CA ARG A 129 30.87 -7.59 2.81
C ARG A 129 29.76 -6.83 3.53
N GLN A 130 29.35 -7.30 4.71
CA GLN A 130 28.32 -6.64 5.51
C GLN A 130 28.76 -5.25 5.98
N SER A 131 30.01 -5.07 6.42
CA SER A 131 30.56 -3.76 6.79
C SER A 131 30.55 -2.77 5.62
N CYS A 132 30.88 -3.22 4.41
CA CYS A 132 30.77 -2.40 3.20
C CYS A 132 29.31 -1.99 2.92
N THR A 133 28.36 -2.91 3.06
CA THR A 133 26.92 -2.61 2.89
C THR A 133 26.43 -1.58 3.91
N ILE A 134 26.83 -1.73 5.18
CA ILE A 134 26.48 -0.80 6.25
C ILE A 134 27.02 0.60 5.95
N SER A 135 28.29 0.71 5.52
CA SER A 135 28.89 2.00 5.16
C SER A 135 28.17 2.68 3.98
N ARG A 136 27.76 1.90 2.97
CA ARG A 136 26.98 2.41 1.84
C ARG A 136 25.60 2.94 2.28
N LEU A 137 24.88 2.18 3.11
CA LEU A 137 23.57 2.58 3.63
C LEU A 137 23.68 3.83 4.52
N GLN A 138 24.72 3.94 5.33
CA GLN A 138 24.96 5.14 6.15
C GLN A 138 25.19 6.40 5.29
N LYS A 139 25.91 6.28 4.16
CA LYS A 139 26.05 7.39 3.20
C LYS A 139 24.70 7.78 2.59
N GLN A 140 23.89 6.81 2.15
CA GLN A 140 22.56 7.07 1.60
C GLN A 140 21.63 7.76 2.62
N VAL A 141 21.65 7.33 3.90
CA VAL A 141 20.87 7.98 4.95
C VAL A 141 21.31 9.42 5.19
N LYS A 142 22.61 9.72 5.12
CA LYS A 142 23.11 11.11 5.21
C LYS A 142 22.62 11.96 4.05
N GLN A 143 22.68 11.44 2.82
CA GLN A 143 22.19 12.12 1.63
C GLN A 143 20.69 12.40 1.70
N LEU A 144 19.88 11.40 2.06
CA LEU A 144 18.42 11.57 2.21
C LEU A 144 18.06 12.58 3.31
N LYS A 145 18.85 12.68 4.39
CA LYS A 145 18.65 13.72 5.43
C LYS A 145 18.94 15.12 4.91
N PHE A 146 19.94 15.27 4.04
CA PHE A 146 20.27 16.54 3.41
C PHE A 146 19.17 16.97 2.43
N GLU A 147 18.74 16.07 1.55
CA GLU A 147 17.63 16.29 0.61
C GLU A 147 16.32 16.64 1.35
N ARG A 148 16.01 15.96 2.46
CA ARG A 148 14.84 16.29 3.29
C ARG A 148 14.92 17.69 3.91
N ASN A 149 16.11 18.17 4.25
CA ASN A 149 16.27 19.52 4.78
C ASN A 149 16.14 20.57 3.67
N ILE A 150 16.62 20.29 2.46
CA ILE A 150 16.39 21.14 1.28
C ILE A 150 14.90 21.25 0.98
N GLY A 151 14.18 20.12 0.88
CA GLY A 151 12.74 20.15 0.59
C GLY A 151 11.90 20.88 1.65
N LYS A 152 12.34 20.88 2.92
CA LYS A 152 11.70 21.71 3.96
C LYS A 152 11.91 23.20 3.74
N ILE A 153 13.07 23.61 3.24
CA ILE A 153 13.38 25.01 2.91
C ILE A 153 12.57 25.43 1.68
N GLU A 154 12.52 24.59 0.64
CA GLU A 154 11.73 24.85 -0.57
C GLU A 154 10.24 25.03 -0.24
N HIS A 155 9.66 24.14 0.57
CA HIS A 155 8.26 24.26 0.99
C HIS A 155 8.01 25.51 1.85
N ALA A 156 8.99 25.96 2.64
CA ALA A 156 8.86 27.20 3.40
C ALA A 156 8.85 28.42 2.49
N VAL A 157 9.75 28.46 1.49
CA VAL A 157 9.81 29.51 0.46
C VAL A 157 8.52 29.55 -0.35
N GLU A 158 8.04 28.39 -0.82
CA GLU A 158 6.79 28.29 -1.58
C GLU A 158 5.58 28.76 -0.76
N SER A 159 5.56 28.49 0.56
CA SER A 159 4.48 28.99 1.42
C SER A 159 4.48 30.51 1.57
N VAL A 160 5.67 31.13 1.56
CA VAL A 160 5.82 32.59 1.61
C VAL A 160 5.38 33.23 0.29
N GLU A 161 5.78 32.65 -0.85
CA GLU A 161 5.33 33.10 -2.17
C GLU A 161 3.81 32.98 -2.34
N LYS A 162 3.23 31.84 -1.93
CA LYS A 162 1.77 31.65 -1.92
C LYS A 162 1.06 32.65 -1.01
N GLY A 163 1.66 32.99 0.13
CA GLY A 163 1.15 34.04 1.02
C GLY A 163 1.14 35.42 0.36
N MET A 164 2.21 35.78 -0.35
CA MET A 164 2.30 37.03 -1.11
C MET A 164 1.27 37.05 -2.26
N GLN A 165 1.16 35.98 -3.04
CA GLN A 165 0.16 35.86 -4.11
C GLN A 165 -1.27 35.94 -3.58
N CYS A 166 -1.55 35.33 -2.43
CA CYS A 166 -2.86 35.38 -1.80
C CYS A 166 -3.22 36.81 -1.35
N ASN A 167 -2.24 37.59 -0.88
CA ASN A 167 -2.46 38.99 -0.55
C ASN A 167 -2.72 39.84 -1.81
N THR A 168 -2.00 39.58 -2.92
CA THR A 168 -2.27 40.26 -4.20
C THR A 168 -3.66 39.92 -4.74
N LEU A 169 -4.06 38.65 -4.68
CA LEU A 169 -5.40 38.22 -5.08
C LEU A 169 -6.50 38.80 -4.19
N LYS A 170 -6.27 38.95 -2.88
CA LYS A 170 -7.21 39.63 -1.97
C LYS A 170 -7.39 41.10 -2.34
N GLY A 171 -6.31 41.79 -2.74
CA GLY A 171 -6.38 43.15 -3.28
C GLY A 171 -7.27 43.19 -4.53
N LEU A 172 -6.97 42.35 -5.52
CA LEU A 172 -7.77 42.23 -6.75
C LEU A 172 -9.25 41.90 -6.49
N ILE A 173 -9.55 41.00 -5.55
CA ILE A 173 -10.93 40.67 -5.17
C ILE A 173 -11.61 41.87 -4.52
N SER A 174 -10.89 42.63 -3.68
CA SER A 174 -11.43 43.86 -3.08
C SER A 174 -11.74 44.91 -4.15
N ASP A 175 -10.86 45.06 -5.13
CA ASP A 175 -11.05 46.00 -6.25
C ASP A 175 -12.24 45.57 -7.12
N LEU A 176 -12.34 44.29 -7.47
CA LEU A 176 -13.47 43.73 -8.22
C LEU A 176 -14.80 43.83 -7.47
N HIS A 177 -14.82 43.64 -6.14
CA HIS A 177 -16.04 43.87 -5.36
C HIS A 177 -16.45 45.35 -5.40
N SER A 178 -15.51 46.28 -5.29
CA SER A 178 -15.81 47.71 -5.43
C SER A 178 -16.36 48.02 -6.83
N GLU A 179 -15.86 47.36 -7.88
CA GLU A 179 -16.36 47.52 -9.24
C GLU A 179 -17.77 46.93 -9.41
N ILE A 180 -18.04 45.75 -8.84
CA ILE A 180 -19.37 45.16 -8.81
C ILE A 180 -20.36 46.06 -8.07
N ASP A 181 -19.98 46.62 -6.93
CA ASP A 181 -20.83 47.53 -6.16
C ASP A 181 -21.14 48.81 -6.95
N ASN A 182 -20.15 49.35 -7.67
CA ASN A 182 -20.35 50.48 -8.57
C ASN A 182 -21.31 50.12 -9.73
N LEU A 183 -21.09 48.99 -10.40
CA LEU A 183 -21.95 48.52 -11.49
C LEU A 183 -23.38 48.22 -11.01
N HIS A 184 -23.55 47.63 -9.83
CA HIS A 184 -24.88 47.46 -9.23
C HIS A 184 -25.55 48.78 -8.90
N SER A 185 -24.80 49.81 -8.50
CA SER A 185 -25.36 51.15 -8.29
C SER A 185 -25.82 51.79 -9.60
N GLU A 186 -25.09 51.57 -10.70
CA GLU A 186 -25.49 51.99 -12.06
C GLU A 186 -26.72 51.19 -12.54
N LEU A 187 -26.72 49.86 -12.36
CA LEU A 187 -27.82 48.99 -12.78
C LEU A 187 -29.12 49.28 -12.01
N ASN A 188 -29.04 49.58 -10.71
CA ASN A 188 -30.21 50.02 -9.93
C ASN A 188 -30.72 51.42 -10.35
N SER A 189 -29.85 52.25 -10.92
CA SER A 189 -30.28 53.53 -11.50
C SER A 189 -31.01 53.33 -12.84
N ASP A 190 -30.65 52.29 -13.61
CA ASP A 190 -31.28 51.91 -14.87
C ASP A 190 -32.53 50.99 -14.71
N GLU A 191 -32.57 50.11 -13.70
CA GLU A 191 -33.72 49.23 -13.42
C GLU A 191 -34.95 50.00 -12.91
N ASN A 192 -34.77 51.19 -12.34
CA ASN A 192 -35.90 52.10 -12.06
C ASN A 192 -36.58 52.63 -13.36
N GLN A 193 -36.00 52.38 -14.54
CA GLN A 193 -36.64 52.64 -15.84
C GLN A 193 -37.16 51.38 -16.56
N ASN A 194 -36.90 50.17 -16.05
CA ASN A 194 -37.27 48.92 -16.72
C ASN A 194 -37.60 47.80 -15.73
N ILE A 195 -38.65 47.99 -14.93
CA ILE A 195 -39.24 46.88 -14.16
C ILE A 195 -40.07 46.00 -15.11
N GLY A 196 -39.36 45.15 -15.85
CA GLY A 196 -39.90 44.02 -16.60
C GLY A 196 -39.45 42.73 -15.92
N ILE A 197 -40.14 42.37 -14.84
CA ILE A 197 -39.92 41.12 -14.08
C ILE A 197 -40.21 39.94 -15.02
N GLU A 198 -39.16 39.35 -15.61
CA GLU A 198 -39.27 38.01 -16.18
C GLU A 198 -39.26 37.00 -15.03
N THR A 199 -40.47 36.63 -14.63
CA THR A 199 -40.78 35.43 -13.85
C THR A 199 -40.00 34.24 -14.39
N ILE A 200 -39.09 33.70 -13.56
CA ILE A 200 -38.52 32.36 -13.68
C ILE A 200 -39.69 31.38 -13.56
N THR A 201 -40.31 31.11 -14.70
CA THR A 201 -41.33 30.09 -14.87
C THR A 201 -40.68 28.72 -14.77
N ASP A 202 -41.44 27.76 -14.23
CA ASP A 202 -41.15 26.34 -14.06
C ASP A 202 -40.58 25.68 -15.33
N LYS A 203 -39.31 25.94 -15.64
CA LYS A 203 -38.62 25.34 -16.77
C LYS A 203 -38.25 23.92 -16.38
N GLN A 204 -39.12 22.98 -16.76
CA GLN A 204 -38.73 21.58 -16.94
C GLN A 204 -37.45 21.55 -17.78
N LEU A 205 -36.35 21.14 -17.16
CA LEU A 205 -35.06 21.04 -17.84
C LEU A 205 -35.13 19.85 -18.81
N SER A 206 -35.26 20.13 -20.11
CA SER A 206 -35.17 19.10 -21.14
C SER A 206 -33.72 18.66 -21.28
N VAL A 207 -33.38 17.53 -20.67
CA VAL A 207 -32.03 16.92 -20.69
C VAL A 207 -31.71 16.23 -22.02
N ARG A 208 -32.73 15.97 -22.85
CA ARG A 208 -32.55 15.43 -24.19
C ARG A 208 -32.82 16.47 -25.26
N LEU A 209 -31.94 16.51 -26.25
CA LEU A 209 -32.04 17.38 -27.42
C LEU A 209 -33.13 16.91 -28.42
N SER A 210 -33.68 15.70 -28.26
CA SER A 210 -34.78 15.14 -29.07
C SER A 210 -35.29 13.80 -28.49
N GLU A 211 -36.52 13.42 -28.84
CA GLU A 211 -37.26 12.28 -28.28
C GLU A 211 -36.61 10.91 -28.52
N LYS A 212 -35.83 10.69 -29.60
CA LYS A 212 -35.20 9.37 -29.86
C LYS A 212 -33.84 9.47 -30.56
N GLY A 213 -32.83 8.83 -29.95
CA GLY A 213 -31.55 8.51 -30.60
C GLY A 213 -30.48 9.62 -30.61
N LYS A 214 -30.83 10.87 -30.30
CA LYS A 214 -29.84 11.97 -30.21
C LYS A 214 -29.13 11.98 -28.84
N PRO A 215 -27.87 12.47 -28.79
CA PRO A 215 -27.09 12.52 -27.55
C PRO A 215 -27.79 13.36 -26.48
N TYR A 216 -27.50 13.04 -25.22
CA TYR A 216 -27.84 13.90 -24.09
C TYR A 216 -27.22 15.29 -24.28
N ASP A 217 -27.85 16.30 -23.67
CA ASP A 217 -27.33 17.65 -23.60
C ASP A 217 -25.84 17.66 -23.20
N GLU A 218 -25.07 18.53 -23.84
CA GLU A 218 -23.63 18.68 -23.60
C GLU A 218 -23.32 18.91 -22.12
N ASN A 219 -24.14 19.69 -21.41
CA ASN A 219 -23.98 19.96 -19.99
C ASN A 219 -24.11 18.68 -19.16
N ILE A 220 -25.06 17.81 -19.50
CA ILE A 220 -25.25 16.54 -18.78
C ILE A 220 -24.09 15.58 -19.08
N ARG A 221 -23.55 15.59 -20.30
CA ARG A 221 -22.34 14.84 -20.65
C ARG A 221 -21.13 15.36 -19.86
N LYS A 222 -20.91 16.68 -19.80
CA LYS A 222 -19.85 17.31 -19.00
C LYS A 222 -19.95 16.93 -17.52
N VAL A 223 -21.14 16.97 -16.95
CA VAL A 223 -21.39 16.54 -15.56
C VAL A 223 -21.01 15.06 -15.36
N ASN A 224 -21.40 14.18 -16.30
CA ASN A 224 -21.00 12.76 -16.24
C ASN A 224 -19.48 12.61 -16.32
N TYR A 225 -18.81 13.32 -17.23
CA TYR A 225 -17.35 13.30 -17.36
C TYR A 225 -16.64 13.78 -16.10
N GLU A 226 -17.17 14.81 -15.44
CA GLU A 226 -16.61 15.33 -14.18
C GLU A 226 -16.75 14.34 -13.03
N PHE A 227 -17.86 13.59 -12.96
CA PHE A 227 -17.98 12.52 -11.96
C PHE A 227 -17.04 11.35 -12.25
N LEU A 228 -16.85 11.01 -13.54
CA LEU A 228 -15.91 9.97 -13.95
C LEU A 228 -14.45 10.36 -13.66
N SER A 229 -14.05 11.61 -13.90
CA SER A 229 -12.71 12.11 -13.58
C SER A 229 -12.40 12.03 -12.08
N ARG A 230 -13.43 12.11 -11.24
CA ARG A 230 -13.35 11.97 -9.77
C ARG A 230 -13.49 10.52 -9.28
N ASN A 231 -13.41 9.53 -10.18
CA ASN A 231 -13.53 8.10 -9.87
C ASN A 231 -14.86 7.70 -9.20
N ILE A 232 -15.96 8.40 -9.50
CA ILE A 232 -17.29 7.98 -9.03
C ILE A 232 -17.77 6.81 -9.89
N GLY A 233 -18.16 5.70 -9.25
CA GLY A 233 -18.69 4.53 -9.95
C GLY A 233 -19.96 4.85 -10.73
N LEU A 234 -20.08 4.31 -11.96
CA LEU A 234 -21.18 4.59 -12.90
C LEU A 234 -22.57 4.44 -12.27
N GLN A 235 -22.76 3.45 -11.39
CA GLN A 235 -24.01 3.19 -10.70
C GLN A 235 -24.43 4.31 -9.72
N HIS A 236 -23.51 5.16 -9.30
CA HIS A 236 -23.74 6.23 -8.33
C HIS A 236 -23.98 7.59 -8.98
N ILE A 237 -23.57 7.78 -10.23
CA ILE A 237 -23.65 9.08 -10.92
C ILE A 237 -25.10 9.57 -11.01
N GLN A 238 -26.00 8.74 -11.53
CA GLN A 238 -27.42 9.11 -11.68
C GLN A 238 -28.09 9.43 -10.32
N PRO A 239 -27.98 8.59 -9.27
CA PRO A 239 -28.49 8.94 -7.94
C PRO A 239 -27.98 10.27 -7.41
N ILE A 240 -26.69 10.55 -7.54
CA ILE A 240 -26.08 11.80 -7.06
C ILE A 240 -26.68 13.00 -7.79
N ILE A 241 -26.78 12.95 -9.13
CA ILE A 241 -27.38 14.03 -9.91
C ILE A 241 -28.82 14.29 -9.49
N ARG A 242 -29.63 13.23 -9.31
CA ARG A 242 -31.02 13.35 -8.83
C ARG A 242 -31.09 14.02 -7.46
N THR A 243 -30.25 13.60 -6.52
CA THR A 243 -30.21 14.18 -5.17
C THR A 243 -29.84 15.65 -5.21
N VAL A 244 -28.78 16.04 -5.94
CA VAL A 244 -28.35 17.44 -6.03
C VAL A 244 -29.44 18.32 -6.64
N LEU A 245 -30.10 17.88 -7.71
CA LEU A 245 -31.18 18.64 -8.35
C LEU A 245 -32.44 18.74 -7.48
N SER A 246 -32.75 17.68 -6.73
CA SER A 246 -33.89 17.73 -5.79
C SER A 246 -33.71 18.77 -4.69
N LEU A 247 -32.46 19.07 -4.28
CA LEU A 247 -32.17 20.10 -3.28
C LEU A 247 -32.41 21.52 -3.80
N VAL A 248 -32.44 21.72 -5.12
CA VAL A 248 -32.69 23.00 -5.78
C VAL A 248 -34.07 23.05 -6.44
N ASN A 249 -35.00 22.17 -6.03
CA ASN A 249 -36.36 22.06 -6.55
C ASN A 249 -36.43 21.82 -8.08
N TYR A 250 -35.41 21.19 -8.66
CA TYR A 250 -35.43 20.76 -10.05
C TYR A 250 -35.76 19.26 -10.16
N GLU A 251 -36.86 18.95 -10.84
CA GLU A 251 -37.21 17.58 -11.19
C GLU A 251 -36.71 17.26 -12.60
N ILE A 252 -35.89 16.22 -12.72
CA ILE A 252 -35.45 15.69 -14.01
C ILE A 252 -35.99 14.28 -14.18
N ASN A 253 -36.76 14.06 -15.24
CA ASN A 253 -37.36 12.76 -15.54
C ASN A 253 -36.30 11.79 -16.07
N GLU A 254 -35.54 12.22 -17.08
CA GLU A 254 -34.59 11.36 -17.79
C GLU A 254 -33.14 11.77 -17.52
N LEU A 255 -32.35 10.86 -16.95
CA LEU A 255 -30.90 10.96 -16.82
C LEU A 255 -30.24 9.80 -17.57
N PRO A 256 -28.95 9.93 -17.95
CA PRO A 256 -28.19 8.84 -18.54
C PRO A 256 -28.27 7.58 -17.67
N SER A 257 -28.67 6.47 -18.30
CA SER A 257 -28.57 5.15 -17.67
C SER A 257 -27.11 4.77 -17.46
N VAL A 258 -26.85 3.77 -16.60
CA VAL A 258 -25.50 3.20 -16.41
C VAL A 258 -24.87 2.77 -17.74
N SER A 259 -25.65 2.16 -18.64
CA SER A 259 -25.18 1.76 -19.97
C SER A 259 -24.80 2.97 -20.83
N THR A 260 -25.60 4.04 -20.77
CA THR A 260 -25.30 5.29 -21.48
C THR A 260 -24.05 5.97 -20.92
N ALA A 261 -23.92 6.07 -19.60
CA ALA A 261 -22.73 6.63 -18.95
C ALA A 261 -21.47 5.78 -19.25
N SER A 262 -21.62 4.47 -19.41
CA SER A 262 -20.53 3.60 -19.87
C SER A 262 -20.08 3.91 -21.30
N LYS A 263 -21.02 4.23 -22.21
CA LYS A 263 -20.67 4.68 -23.58
C LYS A 263 -19.93 6.02 -23.55
N MET A 264 -20.40 6.96 -22.73
CA MET A 264 -19.73 8.24 -22.47
C MET A 264 -18.29 8.04 -21.93
N MET A 265 -18.10 7.08 -21.02
CA MET A 265 -16.77 6.70 -20.53
C MET A 265 -15.86 6.14 -21.65
N HIS A 266 -16.42 5.35 -22.58
CA HIS A 266 -15.66 4.88 -23.75
C HIS A 266 -15.24 6.02 -24.68
N GLU A 267 -16.09 7.03 -24.88
CA GLU A 267 -15.76 8.23 -25.65
C GLU A 267 -14.58 8.96 -25.03
N LEU A 268 -14.60 9.19 -23.71
CA LEU A 268 -13.46 9.75 -22.97
C LEU A 268 -12.19 8.91 -23.12
N GLY A 269 -12.31 7.59 -23.05
CA GLY A 269 -11.18 6.69 -23.26
C GLY A 269 -10.57 6.79 -24.65
N SER A 270 -11.37 7.07 -25.68
CA SER A 270 -10.88 7.32 -27.04
C SER A 270 -10.18 8.68 -27.15
N VAL A 271 -10.73 9.74 -26.56
CA VAL A 271 -10.07 11.06 -26.52
C VAL A 271 -8.74 10.99 -25.76
N SER A 272 -8.73 10.31 -24.61
CA SER A 272 -7.50 10.14 -23.81
C SER A 272 -6.39 9.43 -24.60
N ARG A 273 -6.73 8.44 -25.42
CA ARG A 273 -5.74 7.75 -26.26
C ARG A 273 -5.12 8.66 -27.31
N HIS A 274 -5.90 9.55 -27.92
CA HIS A 274 -5.38 10.55 -28.85
C HIS A 274 -4.42 11.51 -28.16
N HIS A 275 -4.78 12.03 -26.97
CA HIS A 275 -3.87 12.90 -26.24
C HIS A 275 -2.54 12.21 -25.88
N ILE A 276 -2.58 10.93 -25.54
CA ILE A 276 -1.36 10.15 -25.26
C ILE A 276 -0.53 9.99 -26.53
N GLU A 277 -1.17 9.72 -27.67
CA GLU A 277 -0.49 9.61 -28.95
C GLU A 277 0.16 10.94 -29.37
N ASP A 278 -0.54 12.06 -29.20
CA ASP A 278 0.00 13.38 -29.49
C ASP A 278 1.22 13.69 -28.61
N GLU A 279 1.16 13.36 -27.32
CA GLU A 279 2.32 13.46 -26.44
C GLU A 279 3.45 12.52 -26.90
N PHE A 280 3.14 11.31 -27.41
CA PHE A 280 4.15 10.39 -27.94
C PHE A 280 4.84 10.89 -29.20
N LYS A 281 4.13 11.64 -30.05
CA LYS A 281 4.70 12.27 -31.25
C LYS A 281 5.59 13.45 -30.89
N ASN A 282 5.24 14.18 -29.83
CA ASN A 282 5.90 15.42 -29.46
C ASN A 282 7.10 15.23 -28.51
N ASP A 283 7.10 14.20 -27.67
CA ASP A 283 8.18 13.92 -26.72
C ASP A 283 9.05 12.74 -27.17
N LYS A 284 10.36 12.99 -27.32
CA LYS A 284 11.36 11.98 -27.71
C LYS A 284 11.90 11.19 -26.52
N ASN A 285 11.69 11.67 -25.30
CA ASN A 285 12.28 11.21 -24.05
C ASN A 285 11.22 10.62 -23.13
N LEU A 286 10.54 9.57 -23.60
CA LEU A 286 9.53 8.87 -22.83
C LEU A 286 10.15 7.73 -22.01
N THR A 287 9.82 7.69 -20.72
CA THR A 287 10.16 6.56 -19.85
C THR A 287 8.91 5.75 -19.56
N MET A 288 8.85 4.51 -20.03
CA MET A 288 7.76 3.58 -19.71
C MET A 288 7.91 3.03 -18.29
N HIS A 289 6.80 2.97 -17.56
CA HIS A 289 6.70 2.27 -16.27
C HIS A 289 5.51 1.31 -16.28
N GLY A 290 5.73 0.09 -15.78
CA GLY A 290 4.69 -0.92 -15.60
C GLY A 290 4.48 -1.17 -14.11
N ASP A 291 3.23 -1.30 -13.69
CA ASP A 291 2.86 -1.74 -12.35
C ASP A 291 1.87 -2.90 -12.44
N ALA A 292 2.03 -3.89 -11.56
CA ALA A 292 1.17 -5.06 -11.52
C ALA A 292 0.72 -5.35 -10.10
N THR A 293 -0.59 -5.53 -9.92
CA THR A 293 -1.20 -5.84 -8.64
C THR A 293 -2.16 -7.01 -8.75
N THR A 294 -2.46 -7.66 -7.63
CA THR A 294 -3.44 -8.75 -7.58
C THR A 294 -4.53 -8.40 -6.58
N LYS A 295 -5.78 -8.33 -7.05
CA LYS A 295 -6.92 -8.00 -6.20
C LYS A 295 -8.01 -9.03 -6.39
N LYS A 296 -8.44 -9.69 -5.30
CA LYS A 296 -9.48 -10.73 -5.31
C LYS A 296 -9.20 -11.84 -6.34
N GLY A 297 -7.94 -12.28 -6.43
CA GLY A 297 -7.52 -13.33 -7.36
C GLY A 297 -7.38 -12.90 -8.83
N ARG A 298 -7.59 -11.61 -9.14
CA ARG A 298 -7.43 -11.05 -10.49
C ARG A 298 -6.11 -10.30 -10.57
N HIS A 299 -5.30 -10.61 -11.58
CA HIS A 299 -4.07 -9.89 -11.87
C HIS A 299 -4.38 -8.67 -12.73
N ILE A 300 -3.98 -7.49 -12.27
CA ILE A 300 -4.21 -6.22 -12.96
C ILE A 300 -2.85 -5.65 -13.30
N TYR A 301 -2.63 -5.34 -14.57
CA TYR A 301 -1.41 -4.75 -15.10
C TYR A 301 -1.71 -3.37 -15.66
N GLY A 302 -1.01 -2.36 -15.17
CA GLY A 302 -1.06 -0.98 -15.63
C GLY A 302 0.23 -0.59 -16.32
N VAL A 303 0.11 0.13 -17.43
CA VAL A 303 1.23 0.72 -18.16
C VAL A 303 1.06 2.23 -18.17
N GLY A 304 2.13 2.95 -17.87
CA GLY A 304 2.19 4.39 -18.03
C GLY A 304 3.54 4.86 -18.54
N TYR A 305 3.62 6.14 -18.86
CA TYR A 305 4.77 6.80 -19.43
C TYR A 305 5.01 8.11 -18.70
N SER A 306 6.28 8.43 -18.43
CA SER A 306 6.71 9.73 -17.94
C SER A 306 7.39 10.50 -19.07
N THR A 307 6.97 11.75 -19.25
CA THR A 307 7.57 12.70 -20.22
C THR A 307 8.80 13.37 -19.62
N GLU A 308 9.60 14.04 -20.45
CA GLU A 308 10.74 14.85 -19.97
C GLU A 308 10.27 16.02 -19.09
N SER A 309 9.09 16.56 -19.37
CA SER A 309 8.42 17.58 -18.56
C SER A 309 7.90 17.07 -17.21
N GLY A 310 8.04 15.78 -16.92
CA GLY A 310 7.59 15.16 -15.67
C GLY A 310 6.10 14.84 -15.62
N LYS A 311 5.36 14.96 -16.73
CA LYS A 311 3.96 14.51 -16.81
C LYS A 311 3.92 12.99 -16.77
N ILE A 312 2.90 12.44 -16.13
CA ILE A 312 2.65 10.99 -16.05
C ILE A 312 1.38 10.67 -16.83
N LEU A 313 1.52 9.86 -17.87
CA LEU A 313 0.46 9.44 -18.78
C LEU A 313 0.12 7.98 -18.49
N THR A 314 -1.13 7.68 -18.15
CA THR A 314 -1.57 6.28 -18.01
C THR A 314 -2.02 5.77 -19.38
N ALA A 315 -1.24 4.86 -19.98
CA ALA A 315 -1.52 4.31 -21.30
C ALA A 315 -2.66 3.28 -21.27
N GLY A 316 -2.71 2.45 -20.22
CA GLY A 316 -3.77 1.47 -20.11
C GLY A 316 -3.67 0.63 -18.86
N VAL A 317 -4.80 0.05 -18.48
CA VAL A 317 -4.92 -0.94 -17.41
C VAL A 317 -5.70 -2.14 -17.95
N ARG A 318 -5.18 -3.34 -17.70
CA ARG A 318 -5.73 -4.61 -18.20
C ARG A 318 -5.73 -5.67 -17.10
N GLU A 319 -6.76 -6.50 -17.09
CA GLU A 319 -6.73 -7.75 -16.35
C GLU A 319 -5.92 -8.76 -17.17
N VAL A 320 -4.96 -9.44 -16.54
CA VAL A 320 -4.07 -10.42 -17.19
C VAL A 320 -4.25 -11.81 -16.58
N SER A 321 -3.98 -12.85 -17.36
CA SER A 321 -4.20 -14.23 -16.93
C SER A 321 -3.17 -14.73 -15.92
N ASP A 322 -1.94 -14.20 -15.95
CA ASP A 322 -0.87 -14.57 -15.04
C ASP A 322 0.15 -13.43 -14.86
N GLY A 323 1.15 -13.65 -14.00
CA GLY A 323 2.22 -12.69 -13.72
C GLY A 323 3.52 -12.91 -14.51
N LYS A 324 3.46 -13.54 -15.69
CA LYS A 324 4.67 -13.84 -16.47
C LYS A 324 5.11 -12.64 -17.32
N ALA A 325 6.42 -12.54 -17.53
CA ALA A 325 7.02 -11.49 -18.35
C ALA A 325 6.46 -11.47 -19.79
N GLU A 326 6.25 -12.64 -20.40
CA GLU A 326 5.68 -12.76 -21.74
C GLU A 326 4.26 -12.15 -21.81
N THR A 327 3.43 -12.43 -20.82
CA THR A 327 2.07 -11.88 -20.72
C THR A 327 2.10 -10.35 -20.61
N TYR A 328 3.01 -9.79 -19.82
CA TYR A 328 3.15 -8.34 -19.69
C TYR A 328 3.64 -7.68 -20.98
N VAL A 329 4.61 -8.28 -21.68
CA VAL A 329 5.08 -7.79 -22.98
C VAL A 329 3.96 -7.80 -24.01
N LYS A 330 3.18 -8.90 -24.09
CA LYS A 330 2.03 -9.02 -24.98
C LYS A 330 0.99 -7.93 -24.71
N ASN A 331 0.57 -7.76 -23.46
CA ASN A 331 -0.42 -6.75 -23.08
C ASN A 331 0.09 -5.31 -23.30
N THR A 332 1.39 -5.07 -23.11
CA THR A 332 1.99 -3.75 -23.40
C THR A 332 1.88 -3.43 -24.89
N LYS A 333 2.14 -4.42 -25.77
CA LYS A 333 1.97 -4.25 -27.23
C LYS A 333 0.52 -3.99 -27.61
N GLU A 334 -0.43 -4.70 -27.01
CA GLU A 334 -1.86 -4.49 -27.24
C GLU A 334 -2.30 -3.08 -26.84
N ILE A 335 -1.86 -2.59 -25.67
CA ILE A 335 -2.14 -1.20 -25.22
C ILE A 335 -1.57 -0.17 -26.21
N LEU A 336 -0.35 -0.40 -26.72
CA LEU A 336 0.26 0.49 -27.71
C LEU A 336 -0.48 0.46 -29.06
N ASN A 337 -0.92 -0.72 -29.49
CA ASN A 337 -1.73 -0.87 -30.69
C ASN A 337 -3.07 -0.11 -30.54
N ASP A 338 -3.73 -0.25 -29.39
CA ASP A 338 -4.99 0.46 -29.09
C ASP A 338 -4.85 1.99 -29.17
N ILE A 339 -3.68 2.53 -28.80
CA ILE A 339 -3.35 3.96 -28.93
C ILE A 339 -3.18 4.31 -30.41
N SER A 340 -2.37 3.55 -31.15
CA SER A 340 -2.11 3.80 -32.58
C SER A 340 -3.32 3.62 -33.51
N GLU A 341 -4.26 2.74 -33.14
CA GLU A 341 -5.47 2.50 -33.93
C GLU A 341 -6.53 3.57 -33.69
N SER A 342 -6.48 4.27 -32.56
CA SER A 342 -7.47 5.28 -32.21
C SER A 342 -7.46 6.46 -33.20
N THR A 343 -6.29 6.86 -33.68
CA THR A 343 -6.06 7.89 -34.71
C THR A 343 -6.80 7.59 -36.01
N ASN A 344 -6.68 6.35 -36.48
CA ASN A 344 -7.29 5.91 -37.73
C ASN A 344 -8.83 5.94 -37.67
N PHE A 345 -9.41 5.85 -36.46
CA PHE A 345 -10.86 5.92 -36.27
C PHE A 345 -11.38 7.35 -36.29
N LEU A 346 -10.73 8.31 -35.61
CA LEU A 346 -11.19 9.70 -35.66
C LEU A 346 -10.94 10.35 -37.02
N GLU A 347 -9.82 10.10 -37.68
CA GLU A 347 -9.56 10.64 -39.03
C GLU A 347 -10.59 10.16 -40.06
N LYS A 348 -11.12 8.95 -39.91
CA LYS A 348 -12.20 8.42 -40.76
C LYS A 348 -13.57 9.00 -40.42
N ASN A 349 -13.84 9.29 -39.15
CA ASN A 349 -15.14 9.80 -38.70
C ASN A 349 -15.27 11.33 -38.80
N ILE A 350 -14.17 12.08 -38.70
CA ILE A 350 -14.19 13.54 -38.91
C ILE A 350 -14.49 13.85 -40.39
N LYS A 351 -13.97 13.06 -41.33
CA LYS A 351 -14.29 13.16 -42.77
C LYS A 351 -15.75 12.81 -43.14
N LEU A 352 -16.58 12.39 -42.18
CA LEU A 352 -18.01 12.15 -42.39
C LEU A 352 -18.90 13.33 -41.96
N TYR A 353 -18.31 14.37 -41.36
CA TYR A 353 -19.02 15.57 -40.89
C TYR A 353 -18.57 16.87 -41.57
N ASP A 354 -17.58 16.80 -42.47
CA ASP A 354 -17.29 17.79 -43.51
C ASP A 354 -17.85 17.28 -44.85
#